data_AF-A0A9W6Y8A4-F1
#
_entry.id   AF-A0A9W6Y8A4-F1
#
_cell.length_a   1.000
_cell.length_b   1.000
_cell.length_c   1.000
_cell.angle_alpha   90.00
_cell.angle_beta   90.00
_cell.angle_gamma   90.00
#
_symmetry.space_group_name_H-M   'P 1'
#
loop_
_entity.id
_entity.type
_entity.pdbx_description
1 polymer ?
#
loop_
_entity_poly.entity_id
_entity_poly.type
_entity_poly.pdbx_seq_one_letter_code
_entity_poly.pdbx_strand_id
1 'polypeptide(L)'
;MSATNKAFAYVFNTTREDTKVAKVLSGWKSTDAPTIPSLAGFEAASRNRIRQLRDLLVASSMHFTAVSYNLDNHVADLLTATLIQHFPAVIERYPMCPYTSRMRLYLGTLLVEMPEVLSWSLSLTRSAKTPNSDKNESPFSREIQLINQQNIVISQLLEANREQAAKIEELEKLGLEEAAAGTHSLTNEGITEQGEEINLANDSSTAGNENRKRKARSSSKAAAALFFEWYTKTPRLWEKCDDRQYKSQSKQIVAFMKLFHPAGLKLNPASRNYADDVLRIGRLAEENMFEFMGIRGIKRNFGTGLLKQLRVLHRSGAFKQRFQDYQIRVTTTKIVDPAPDHTKITY
;
A
#
# COMPACT_ATOMS: atom_id res chain seq x y z
N MET A 1 13.39 -5.21 6.38
CA MET A 1 12.06 -4.63 6.09
C MET A 1 11.64 -4.97 4.66
N SER A 2 10.62 -5.81 4.49
CA SER A 2 10.10 -6.22 3.17
C SER A 2 9.46 -5.03 2.44
N ALA A 3 9.66 -4.90 1.12
CA ALA A 3 9.08 -3.83 0.31
C ALA A 3 7.54 -3.80 0.34
N THR A 4 6.90 -4.94 0.64
CA THR A 4 5.46 -5.00 0.92
C THR A 4 5.09 -4.13 2.12
N ASN A 5 5.89 -4.14 3.20
CA ASN A 5 5.67 -3.31 4.38
C ASN A 5 5.77 -1.80 4.02
N LYS A 6 6.65 -1.39 3.11
CA LYS A 6 6.72 0.01 2.68
C LYS A 6 5.55 0.45 1.80
N ALA A 7 5.07 -0.40 0.90
CA ALA A 7 3.90 -0.07 0.07
C ALA A 7 2.62 -0.03 0.90
N PHE A 8 2.43 -1.00 1.83
CA PHE A 8 1.31 -0.97 2.77
C PHE A 8 1.43 0.23 3.73
N ALA A 9 2.61 0.50 4.29
CA ALA A 9 2.82 1.70 5.10
C ALA A 9 2.58 2.98 4.30
N TYR A 10 2.94 3.03 3.01
CA TYR A 10 2.65 4.18 2.15
C TYR A 10 1.14 4.33 1.92
N VAL A 11 0.40 3.26 1.61
CA VAL A 11 -1.07 3.34 1.40
C VAL A 11 -1.82 3.75 2.69
N PHE A 12 -1.39 3.25 3.86
CA PHE A 12 -2.03 3.58 5.13
C PHE A 12 -1.55 4.90 5.74
N ASN A 13 -0.31 5.33 5.49
CA ASN A 13 0.20 6.60 6.01
C ASN A 13 0.01 7.78 5.04
N THR A 14 -0.15 7.57 3.73
CA THR A 14 -0.39 8.66 2.77
C THR A 14 -1.66 9.41 3.07
N THR A 15 -2.78 8.74 3.37
CA THR A 15 -4.01 9.44 3.76
C THR A 15 -3.81 10.29 5.00
N ARG A 16 -3.01 9.83 5.98
CA ARG A 16 -2.65 10.60 7.18
C ARG A 16 -1.65 11.73 6.89
N GLU A 17 -0.72 11.54 5.97
CA GLU A 17 0.26 12.54 5.56
C GLU A 17 -0.39 13.61 4.67
N ASP A 18 -1.20 13.21 3.70
CA ASP A 18 -1.97 14.07 2.82
C ASP A 18 -2.98 14.90 3.61
N THR A 19 -3.64 14.33 4.62
CA THR A 19 -4.50 15.11 5.52
C THR A 19 -3.70 16.12 6.35
N LYS A 20 -2.47 15.79 6.78
CA LYS A 20 -1.59 16.78 7.44
C LYS A 20 -1.17 17.88 6.47
N VAL A 21 -0.82 17.55 5.24
CA VAL A 21 -0.46 18.53 4.21
C VAL A 21 -1.65 19.42 3.87
N ALA A 22 -2.84 18.84 3.66
CA ALA A 22 -4.07 19.60 3.41
C ALA A 22 -4.42 20.55 4.57
N LYS A 23 -4.23 20.13 5.84
CA LYS A 23 -4.37 21.00 7.01
C LYS A 23 -3.41 22.18 6.95
N VAL A 24 -2.12 21.92 6.70
CA VAL A 24 -1.10 22.98 6.59
C VAL A 24 -1.42 23.95 5.44
N LEU A 25 -1.83 23.44 4.29
CA LEU A 25 -2.21 24.26 3.13
C LEU A 25 -3.47 25.09 3.38
N SER A 26 -4.38 24.61 4.23
CA SER A 26 -5.58 25.35 4.64
C SER A 26 -5.36 26.28 5.85
N GLY A 27 -4.11 26.44 6.29
CA GLY A 27 -3.72 27.36 7.38
C GLY A 27 -3.86 26.78 8.79
N TRP A 28 -4.11 25.48 8.92
CA TRP A 28 -4.22 24.76 10.21
C TRP A 28 -2.89 24.10 10.59
N LYS A 29 -2.65 23.87 11.88
CA LYS A 29 -1.48 23.06 12.29
C LYS A 29 -1.72 21.59 11.93
N SER A 30 -0.64 20.84 11.70
CA SER A 30 -0.71 19.42 11.33
C SER A 30 -1.39 18.54 12.39
N THR A 31 -1.41 18.99 13.65
CA THR A 31 -2.04 18.33 14.80
C THR A 31 -3.49 18.74 15.04
N ASP A 32 -3.95 19.86 14.46
CA ASP A 32 -5.28 20.39 14.76
C ASP A 32 -6.35 19.54 14.08
N ALA A 33 -7.48 19.33 14.77
CA ALA A 33 -8.67 18.73 14.19
C ALA A 33 -9.56 19.87 13.68
N PRO A 34 -9.56 20.18 12.36
CA PRO A 34 -10.39 21.25 11.84
C PRO A 34 -11.85 20.89 12.04
N THR A 35 -12.60 21.77 12.70
CA THR A 35 -14.04 21.59 12.85
C THR A 35 -14.72 21.90 11.53
N ILE A 36 -15.48 20.94 11.04
CA ILE A 36 -16.24 21.06 9.80
C ILE A 36 -17.38 22.08 10.05
N PRO A 37 -17.56 23.09 9.18
CA PRO A 37 -18.64 24.07 9.33
C PRO A 37 -20.00 23.37 9.27
N SER A 38 -20.79 23.51 10.33
CA SER A 38 -22.09 22.86 10.44
C SER A 38 -23.19 23.88 10.68
N LEU A 39 -24.33 23.68 10.02
CA LEU A 39 -25.53 24.50 10.21
C LEU A 39 -26.28 24.16 11.51
N ALA A 40 -25.86 23.13 12.27
CA ALA A 40 -26.57 22.67 13.46
C ALA A 40 -26.68 23.73 14.57
N GLY A 41 -25.70 24.65 14.66
CA GLY A 41 -25.66 25.70 15.68
C GLY A 41 -26.52 26.93 15.39
N PHE A 42 -27.19 26.99 14.24
CA PHE A 42 -28.00 28.14 13.84
C PHE A 42 -29.44 28.05 14.37
N GLU A 43 -30.06 29.21 14.60
CA GLU A 43 -31.49 29.32 14.90
C GLU A 43 -32.33 28.72 13.75
N ALA A 44 -33.52 28.19 14.06
CA ALA A 44 -34.40 27.57 13.07
C ALA A 44 -34.75 28.49 11.89
N ALA A 45 -35.01 29.78 12.14
CA ALA A 45 -35.31 30.76 11.10
C ALA A 45 -34.13 30.94 10.11
N SER A 46 -32.92 31.18 10.64
CA SER A 46 -31.70 31.32 9.84
C SER A 46 -31.35 30.04 9.09
N ARG A 47 -31.53 28.86 9.71
CA ARG A 47 -31.32 27.57 9.02
C ARG A 47 -32.27 27.39 7.84
N ASN A 48 -33.52 27.78 7.97
CA ASN A 48 -34.49 27.67 6.88
C ASN A 48 -34.13 28.59 5.72
N ARG A 49 -33.73 29.85 5.99
CA ARG A 49 -33.25 30.78 4.96
C ARG A 49 -31.99 30.26 4.26
N ILE A 50 -31.03 29.71 5.02
CA ILE A 50 -29.82 29.09 4.46
C ILE A 50 -30.16 27.88 3.58
N ARG A 51 -31.15 27.06 3.97
CA ARG A 51 -31.59 25.90 3.16
C ARG A 51 -32.32 26.31 1.89
N GLN A 52 -33.09 27.41 1.92
CA GLN A 52 -33.66 27.97 0.69
C GLN A 52 -32.57 28.43 -0.28
N LEU A 53 -31.52 29.08 0.24
CA LEU A 53 -30.34 29.45 -0.56
C LEU A 53 -29.62 28.22 -1.13
N ARG A 54 -29.42 27.19 -0.30
CA ARG A 54 -28.86 25.89 -0.71
C ARG A 54 -29.65 25.32 -1.88
N ASP A 55 -30.97 25.24 -1.78
CA ASP A 55 -31.81 24.59 -2.80
C ASP A 55 -31.68 25.32 -4.15
N LEU A 56 -31.63 26.66 -4.14
CA LEU A 56 -31.39 27.46 -5.35
C LEU A 56 -29.97 27.26 -5.93
N LEU A 57 -28.94 27.21 -5.07
CA LEU A 57 -27.56 26.97 -5.49
C LEU A 57 -27.34 25.56 -6.06
N VAL A 58 -27.96 24.55 -5.45
CA VAL A 58 -27.84 23.16 -5.91
C VAL A 58 -28.63 22.96 -7.20
N ALA A 59 -29.86 23.48 -7.30
CA ALA A 59 -30.66 23.40 -8.51
C ALA A 59 -30.00 24.09 -9.72
N SER A 60 -29.25 25.17 -9.49
CA SER A 60 -28.56 25.88 -10.58
C SER A 60 -27.23 25.27 -11.01
N SER A 61 -26.56 24.53 -10.12
CA SER A 61 -25.27 23.89 -10.42
C SER A 61 -25.44 22.56 -11.13
N MET A 62 -26.56 21.88 -10.91
CA MET A 62 -26.87 20.59 -11.53
C MET A 62 -28.09 20.78 -12.42
N HIS A 63 -27.90 20.85 -13.74
CA HIS A 63 -28.98 21.02 -14.73
C HIS A 63 -29.90 19.77 -14.82
N PHE A 64 -30.50 19.32 -13.70
CA PHE A 64 -31.40 18.17 -13.65
C PHE A 64 -32.84 18.60 -13.39
N THR A 65 -33.73 18.09 -14.23
CA THR A 65 -35.10 18.54 -14.42
C THR A 65 -36.12 18.00 -13.41
N ALA A 66 -35.78 17.13 -12.46
CA ALA A 66 -36.65 16.80 -11.33
C ALA A 66 -35.97 16.10 -10.13
N VAL A 67 -36.15 16.71 -8.96
CA VAL A 67 -36.52 16.24 -7.61
C VAL A 67 -36.09 14.84 -7.14
N SER A 68 -34.81 14.69 -6.85
CA SER A 68 -34.33 14.26 -5.53
C SER A 68 -32.82 14.36 -5.58
N TYR A 69 -32.28 15.36 -4.91
CA TYR A 69 -30.84 15.56 -4.82
C TYR A 69 -30.20 14.23 -4.39
N ASN A 70 -29.44 13.57 -5.28
CA ASN A 70 -28.61 12.41 -4.91
C ASN A 70 -27.47 12.81 -3.95
N LEU A 71 -27.54 14.00 -3.35
CA LEU A 71 -26.68 14.48 -2.29
C LEU A 71 -27.40 14.32 -0.97
N ASP A 72 -26.72 13.69 -0.02
CA ASP A 72 -27.10 13.74 1.37
C ASP A 72 -27.29 15.21 1.80
N ASN A 73 -28.41 15.48 2.48
CA ASN A 73 -28.74 16.78 3.04
C ASN A 73 -27.61 17.33 3.92
N HIS A 74 -26.87 16.45 4.61
CA HIS A 74 -25.73 16.86 5.42
C HIS A 74 -24.58 17.42 4.56
N VAL A 75 -24.33 16.80 3.41
CA VAL A 75 -23.30 17.25 2.46
C VAL A 75 -23.70 18.57 1.79
N ALA A 76 -24.98 18.71 1.43
CA ALA A 76 -25.48 19.95 0.85
C ALA A 76 -25.45 21.12 1.86
N ASP A 77 -25.80 20.85 3.13
CA ASP A 77 -25.71 21.82 4.23
C ASP A 77 -24.24 22.22 4.48
N LEU A 78 -23.30 21.26 4.43
CA LEU A 78 -21.87 21.50 4.56
C LEU A 78 -21.31 22.39 3.44
N LEU A 79 -21.61 22.05 2.18
CA LEU A 79 -21.16 22.85 1.03
C LEU A 79 -21.71 24.28 1.12
N THR A 80 -22.97 24.43 1.50
CA THR A 80 -23.58 25.76 1.65
C THR A 80 -22.93 26.55 2.78
N ALA A 81 -22.66 25.90 3.92
CA ALA A 81 -21.97 26.52 5.05
C ALA A 81 -20.57 27.01 4.66
N THR A 82 -19.78 26.20 3.95
CA THR A 82 -18.44 26.60 3.50
C THR A 82 -18.48 27.77 2.51
N LEU A 83 -19.45 27.79 1.58
CA LEU A 83 -19.65 28.92 0.68
C LEU A 83 -19.98 30.20 1.47
N ILE A 84 -20.97 30.17 2.35
CA ILE A 84 -21.35 31.33 3.18
C ILE A 84 -20.18 31.82 4.03
N GLN A 85 -19.40 30.90 4.62
CA GLN A 85 -18.24 31.25 5.45
C GLN A 85 -17.19 32.06 4.67
N HIS A 86 -16.93 31.69 3.42
CA HIS A 86 -15.88 32.34 2.61
C HIS A 86 -16.40 33.46 1.72
N PHE A 87 -17.72 33.61 1.54
CA PHE A 87 -18.31 34.60 0.66
C PHE A 87 -17.82 36.04 0.92
N PRO A 88 -17.80 36.56 2.17
CA PRO A 88 -17.37 37.94 2.44
C PRO A 88 -15.92 38.23 2.01
N ALA A 89 -15.01 37.28 2.21
CA ALA A 89 -13.62 37.43 1.81
C ALA A 89 -13.45 37.34 0.27
N VAL A 90 -14.28 36.52 -0.39
CA VAL A 90 -14.20 36.34 -1.84
C VAL A 90 -14.87 37.48 -2.60
N ILE A 91 -15.96 38.06 -2.09
CA ILE A 91 -16.58 39.24 -2.71
C ILE A 91 -15.68 40.47 -2.66
N GLU A 92 -14.90 40.65 -1.58
CA GLU A 92 -13.95 41.75 -1.43
C GLU A 92 -12.75 41.59 -2.37
N ARG A 93 -12.18 40.37 -2.47
CA ARG A 93 -10.98 40.12 -3.28
C ARG A 93 -11.27 39.88 -4.76
N TYR A 94 -12.38 39.22 -5.06
CA TYR A 94 -12.74 38.76 -6.41
C TYR A 94 -14.23 38.99 -6.68
N PRO A 95 -14.68 40.26 -6.79
CA PRO A 95 -16.08 40.58 -6.97
C PRO A 95 -16.66 39.96 -8.25
N MET A 96 -15.89 39.90 -9.33
CA MET A 96 -16.36 39.43 -10.64
C MET A 96 -16.29 37.92 -10.85
N CYS A 97 -15.89 37.13 -9.83
CA CYS A 97 -15.80 35.69 -10.02
C CYS A 97 -17.22 35.05 -10.19
N PRO A 98 -17.35 33.96 -10.96
CA PRO A 98 -18.64 33.31 -11.20
C PRO A 98 -19.38 32.91 -9.92
N TYR A 99 -18.63 32.51 -8.89
CA TYR A 99 -19.16 32.21 -7.57
C TYR A 99 -19.84 33.42 -6.93
N THR A 100 -19.12 34.54 -6.81
CA THR A 100 -19.64 35.77 -6.20
C THR A 100 -20.84 36.32 -6.96
N SER A 101 -20.84 36.23 -8.30
CA SER A 101 -21.97 36.67 -9.13
C SER A 101 -23.22 35.80 -8.89
N ARG A 102 -23.07 34.47 -8.82
CA ARG A 102 -24.19 33.55 -8.52
C ARG A 102 -24.72 33.74 -7.11
N MET A 103 -23.83 33.86 -6.13
CA MET A 103 -24.22 34.06 -4.74
C MET A 103 -25.00 35.38 -4.59
N ARG A 104 -24.54 36.48 -5.22
CA ARG A 104 -25.28 37.75 -5.24
C ARG A 104 -26.65 37.63 -5.89
N LEU A 105 -26.76 36.91 -7.01
CA LEU A 105 -28.04 36.67 -7.69
C LEU A 105 -29.06 36.01 -6.74
N TYR A 106 -28.67 34.89 -6.10
CA TYR A 106 -29.60 34.14 -5.25
C TYR A 106 -29.89 34.82 -3.91
N LEU A 107 -28.90 35.50 -3.32
CA LEU A 107 -29.14 36.34 -2.15
C LEU A 107 -30.13 37.46 -2.46
N GLY A 108 -30.04 38.06 -3.65
CA GLY A 108 -31.00 39.05 -4.14
C GLY A 108 -32.42 38.46 -4.30
N THR A 109 -32.56 37.24 -4.83
CA THR A 109 -33.87 36.59 -4.96
C THR A 109 -34.52 36.25 -3.61
N LEU A 110 -33.71 35.95 -2.59
CA LEU A 110 -34.17 35.61 -1.25
C LEU A 110 -34.28 36.83 -0.32
N LEU A 111 -33.97 38.03 -0.82
CA LEU A 111 -33.93 39.28 -0.05
C LEU A 111 -33.06 39.11 1.22
N VAL A 112 -31.90 38.47 1.07
CA VAL A 112 -30.89 38.32 2.12
C VAL A 112 -29.87 39.43 1.93
N GLU A 113 -29.81 40.34 2.88
CA GLU A 113 -28.87 41.46 2.84
C GLU A 113 -27.46 41.06 3.28
N MET A 114 -26.45 41.81 2.85
CA MET A 114 -25.05 41.57 3.20
C MET A 114 -24.78 41.48 4.73
N PRO A 115 -25.39 42.31 5.60
CA PRO A 115 -25.21 42.20 7.05
C PRO A 115 -25.66 40.84 7.61
N GLU A 116 -26.74 40.28 7.07
CA GLU A 116 -27.25 38.96 7.45
C GLU A 116 -26.26 37.86 7.05
N VAL A 117 -25.73 37.91 5.83
CA VAL A 117 -24.68 36.97 5.36
C VAL A 117 -23.40 37.09 6.18
N LEU A 118 -23.01 38.31 6.55
CA LEU A 118 -21.87 38.54 7.45
C LEU A 118 -22.11 37.89 8.81
N SER A 119 -23.31 38.04 9.38
CA SER A 119 -23.69 37.40 10.66
C SER A 119 -23.57 35.88 10.59
N TRP A 120 -23.95 35.27 9.45
CA TRP A 120 -23.84 33.83 9.24
C TRP A 120 -22.37 33.41 9.09
N SER A 121 -21.59 34.14 8.30
CA SER A 121 -20.17 33.85 8.10
C SER A 121 -19.36 33.96 9.41
N LEU A 122 -19.69 34.92 10.27
CA LEU A 122 -19.08 35.10 11.59
C LEU A 122 -19.45 33.97 12.53
N SER A 123 -20.73 33.56 12.54
CA SER A 123 -21.20 32.43 13.35
C SER A 123 -20.49 31.13 12.94
N LEU A 124 -20.35 30.87 11.64
CA LEU A 124 -19.62 29.71 11.11
C LEU A 124 -18.13 29.77 11.48
N THR A 125 -17.50 30.92 11.28
CA THR A 125 -16.08 31.11 11.63
C THR A 125 -15.84 30.95 13.13
N ARG A 126 -16.78 31.40 13.98
CA ARG A 126 -16.72 31.19 15.43
C ARG A 126 -16.84 29.71 15.76
N SER A 127 -17.80 28.99 15.18
CA SER A 127 -17.95 27.54 15.39
C SER A 127 -16.75 26.72 14.89
N ALA A 128 -16.05 27.21 13.85
CA ALA A 128 -14.82 26.59 13.36
C ALA A 128 -13.61 26.86 14.28
N LYS A 129 -13.57 28.05 14.90
CA LYS A 129 -12.45 28.49 15.76
C LYS A 129 -12.59 28.11 17.22
N THR A 130 -13.79 27.80 17.71
CA THR A 130 -13.92 27.21 19.04
C THR A 130 -13.19 25.87 19.00
N PRO A 131 -12.06 25.70 19.72
CA PRO A 131 -11.61 24.36 20.03
C PRO A 131 -12.81 23.69 20.71
N ASN A 132 -13.14 22.47 20.29
CA ASN A 132 -14.14 21.66 20.97
C ASN A 132 -13.73 21.54 22.44
N SER A 133 -14.16 22.46 23.29
CA SER A 133 -14.31 22.23 24.72
C SER A 133 -15.53 21.33 24.79
N ASP A 134 -15.27 20.06 25.05
CA ASP A 134 -16.23 19.07 25.49
C ASP A 134 -17.51 18.96 24.64
N LYS A 135 -17.44 18.12 23.61
CA LYS A 135 -18.54 17.22 23.27
C LYS A 135 -18.03 16.04 22.45
N ASN A 136 -17.88 14.94 23.19
CA ASN A 136 -17.99 13.55 22.74
C ASN A 136 -16.85 13.02 21.86
N GLU A 137 -15.73 12.73 22.51
CA GLU A 137 -14.99 11.51 22.19
C GLU A 137 -15.91 10.29 22.32
N SER A 138 -16.27 9.67 21.20
CA SER A 138 -16.69 8.27 21.10
C SER A 138 -16.06 7.70 19.82
N PRO A 139 -15.80 6.39 19.65
CA PRO A 139 -15.96 5.22 20.52
C PRO A 139 -14.61 4.54 20.87
N PHE A 140 -13.47 5.15 20.51
CA PHE A 140 -12.14 4.57 20.72
C PHE A 140 -11.77 4.43 22.20
N SER A 141 -12.38 5.23 23.10
CA SER A 141 -12.13 5.15 24.53
C SER A 141 -12.76 3.90 25.17
N ARG A 142 -13.90 3.42 24.66
CA ARG A 142 -14.59 2.23 25.21
C ARG A 142 -13.85 0.95 24.86
N GLU A 143 -13.33 0.86 23.64
CA GLU A 143 -12.50 -0.26 23.19
C GLU A 143 -11.16 -0.29 23.93
N ILE A 144 -10.51 0.86 24.12
CA ILE A 144 -9.29 0.96 24.94
C ILE A 144 -9.57 0.60 26.42
N GLN A 145 -10.71 1.02 26.97
CA GLN A 145 -11.14 0.63 28.32
C GLN A 145 -11.42 -0.87 28.42
N LEU A 146 -12.09 -1.45 27.41
CA LEU A 146 -12.34 -2.90 27.34
C LEU A 146 -11.03 -3.68 27.22
N ILE A 147 -10.08 -3.21 26.41
CA ILE A 147 -8.76 -3.82 26.26
C ILE A 147 -8.01 -3.77 27.59
N ASN A 148 -8.02 -2.63 28.29
CA ASN A 148 -7.39 -2.51 29.60
C ASN A 148 -8.07 -3.39 30.66
N GLN A 149 -9.41 -3.46 30.66
CA GLN A 149 -10.16 -4.34 31.54
C GLN A 149 -9.88 -5.82 31.24
N GLN A 150 -9.82 -6.21 29.97
CA GLN A 150 -9.44 -7.56 29.54
C GLN A 150 -8.02 -7.90 29.98
N ASN A 151 -7.06 -6.97 29.87
CA ASN A 151 -5.69 -7.18 30.33
C ASN A 151 -5.62 -7.43 31.84
N ILE A 152 -6.42 -6.72 32.64
CA ILE A 152 -6.53 -6.94 34.10
C ILE A 152 -7.11 -8.33 34.42
N VAL A 153 -8.16 -8.75 33.70
CA VAL A 153 -8.75 -10.08 33.89
C VAL A 153 -7.78 -11.18 33.47
N ILE A 154 -7.03 -10.98 32.37
CA ILE A 154 -6.00 -11.93 31.92
C ILE A 154 -4.89 -12.07 32.97
N SER A 155 -4.42 -10.98 33.59
CA SER A 155 -3.41 -11.07 34.65
C SER A 155 -3.92 -11.84 35.87
N GLN A 156 -5.17 -11.60 36.28
CA GLN A 156 -5.79 -12.33 37.39
C GLN A 156 -5.96 -13.83 37.09
N LEU A 157 -6.39 -14.18 35.86
CA LEU A 157 -6.51 -15.58 35.44
C LEU A 157 -5.16 -16.28 35.33
N LEU A 158 -4.11 -15.56 34.92
CA LEU A 158 -2.73 -16.08 34.91
C LEU A 158 -2.22 -16.36 36.33
N GLU A 159 -2.51 -15.48 37.28
CA GLU A 159 -2.16 -15.68 38.69
C GLU A 159 -2.92 -16.87 39.28
N ALA A 160 -4.23 -16.95 39.09
CA ALA A 160 -5.04 -18.08 39.55
C ALA A 160 -4.61 -19.41 38.93
N ASN A 161 -4.26 -19.44 37.64
CA ASN A 161 -3.73 -20.63 36.99
C ASN A 161 -2.35 -21.04 37.55
N ARG A 162 -1.49 -20.08 37.91
CA ARG A 162 -0.21 -20.40 38.57
C ARG A 162 -0.44 -21.01 39.94
N GLU A 163 -1.38 -20.49 40.71
CA GLU A 163 -1.74 -21.06 42.02
C GLU A 163 -2.36 -22.45 41.89
N GLN A 164 -3.23 -22.66 40.90
CA GLN A 164 -3.79 -23.98 40.61
C GLN A 164 -2.72 -24.97 40.15
N ALA A 165 -1.79 -24.54 39.28
CA ALA A 165 -0.67 -25.37 38.86
C ALA A 165 0.24 -25.77 40.04
N ALA A 166 0.49 -24.85 40.98
CA ALA A 166 1.26 -25.14 42.19
C ALA A 166 0.54 -26.16 43.11
N LYS A 167 -0.79 -26.03 43.26
CA LYS A 167 -1.60 -27.01 44.01
C LYS A 167 -1.65 -28.37 43.33
N ILE A 168 -1.71 -28.42 42.01
CA ILE A 168 -1.66 -29.67 41.24
C ILE A 168 -0.29 -30.32 41.43
N GLU A 169 0.81 -29.56 41.37
CA GLU A 169 2.15 -30.07 41.64
C GLU A 169 2.31 -30.62 43.08
N GLU A 170 1.66 -29.98 44.05
CA GLU A 170 1.62 -30.45 45.44
C GLU A 170 0.79 -31.73 45.59
N LEU A 171 -0.36 -31.82 44.94
CA LEU A 171 -1.19 -33.03 44.90
C LEU A 171 -0.52 -34.17 44.14
N GLU A 172 0.24 -33.89 43.09
CA GLU A 172 1.03 -34.90 42.38
C GLU A 172 2.16 -35.44 43.26
N LYS A 173 2.78 -34.59 44.10
CA LYS A 173 3.78 -35.04 45.08
C LYS A 173 3.17 -35.94 46.16
N LEU A 174 1.95 -35.63 46.63
CA LEU A 174 1.23 -36.45 47.61
C LEU A 174 0.69 -37.76 47.00
N GLY A 175 0.20 -37.73 45.76
CA GLY A 175 -0.29 -38.92 45.05
C GLY A 175 0.82 -39.92 44.70
N LEU A 176 2.07 -39.46 44.55
CA LEU A 176 3.24 -40.32 44.40
C LEU A 176 3.69 -40.97 45.73
N GLU A 177 3.34 -40.41 46.89
CA GLU A 177 3.56 -41.04 48.20
C GLU A 177 2.48 -42.08 48.53
N GLU A 178 1.21 -41.87 48.18
CA GLU A 178 0.15 -42.87 48.38
C GLU A 178 0.30 -44.11 47.48
N ALA A 179 0.84 -43.95 46.26
CA ALA A 179 1.13 -45.08 45.38
C ALA A 179 2.30 -45.96 45.88
N ALA A 180 3.13 -45.46 46.80
CA ALA A 180 4.24 -46.21 47.39
C ALA A 180 3.85 -46.99 48.66
N ALA A 181 2.69 -46.69 49.27
CA ALA A 181 2.32 -47.21 50.60
C ALA A 181 1.23 -48.32 50.62
N GLY A 182 0.72 -48.77 49.47
CA GLY A 182 -0.33 -49.80 49.41
C GLY A 182 0.09 -51.08 48.67
N THR A 183 0.77 -52.02 49.36
CA THR A 183 1.05 -53.37 48.82
C THR A 183 0.31 -54.45 49.63
N HIS A 184 -0.20 -55.48 48.91
CA HIS A 184 -0.75 -56.80 49.32
C HIS A 184 -2.30 -56.88 49.44
N SER A 185 -3.04 -57.91 48.97
CA SER A 185 -2.70 -59.25 48.41
C SER A 185 -3.99 -60.08 48.12
N LEU A 186 -4.07 -60.79 46.97
CA LEU A 186 -4.78 -62.07 46.62
C LEU A 186 -6.34 -62.09 46.65
N THR A 187 -7.13 -62.77 45.79
CA THR A 187 -7.05 -64.08 45.07
C THR A 187 -8.06 -64.17 43.89
N ASN A 188 -7.67 -64.95 42.87
CA ASN A 188 -8.34 -65.78 41.84
C ASN A 188 -9.82 -65.64 41.37
N GLU A 189 -9.95 -65.75 40.03
CA GLU A 189 -10.85 -66.60 39.18
C GLU A 189 -11.34 -65.75 37.98
N GLY A 190 -11.29 -66.11 36.70
CA GLY A 190 -10.83 -67.25 35.90
C GLY A 190 -11.42 -67.09 34.48
N ILE A 191 -10.71 -67.55 33.43
CA ILE A 191 -11.24 -67.96 32.09
C ILE A 191 -11.73 -66.77 31.21
N THR A 192 -11.34 -66.53 29.95
CA THR A 192 -10.83 -67.32 28.81
C THR A 192 -10.24 -66.34 27.76
N GLU A 193 -9.12 -66.74 27.16
CA GLU A 193 -8.86 -66.82 25.71
C GLU A 193 -9.44 -65.77 24.75
N GLN A 194 -8.54 -65.01 24.10
CA GLN A 194 -8.13 -65.13 22.68
C GLN A 194 -7.22 -63.91 22.43
N GLY A 195 -5.91 -64.05 22.17
CA GLY A 195 -5.34 -64.64 20.95
C GLY A 195 -5.62 -63.68 19.80
N GLU A 196 -4.70 -63.14 19.01
CA GLU A 196 -3.28 -63.32 18.73
C GLU A 196 -2.88 -61.97 18.09
N GLU A 197 -1.85 -61.32 18.57
CA GLU A 197 -0.45 -61.49 18.20
C GLU A 197 -0.01 -60.83 16.87
N ILE A 198 0.78 -59.75 16.98
CA ILE A 198 2.25 -59.66 16.76
C ILE A 198 2.60 -59.79 15.25
N ASN A 199 3.19 -58.80 14.57
CA ASN A 199 4.62 -58.46 14.61
C ASN A 199 4.87 -57.27 13.67
N LEU A 200 5.54 -56.17 14.07
CA LEU A 200 6.95 -56.04 14.45
C LEU A 200 7.92 -56.64 13.42
N ALA A 201 8.53 -55.79 12.62
CA ALA A 201 9.98 -55.72 12.54
C ALA A 201 10.42 -54.45 11.78
N ASN A 202 11.19 -53.64 12.50
CA ASN A 202 12.47 -53.02 12.13
C ASN A 202 12.53 -52.09 10.89
N ASP A 203 13.27 -50.98 10.89
CA ASP A 203 14.32 -50.53 11.78
C ASP A 203 14.57 -49.02 11.60
N SER A 204 15.19 -48.44 12.63
CA SER A 204 15.96 -47.19 12.62
C SER A 204 15.24 -45.86 12.36
N SER A 205 14.97 -45.21 13.49
CA SER A 205 14.99 -43.77 13.72
C SER A 205 16.09 -43.02 12.96
N THR A 206 15.77 -41.82 12.45
CA THR A 206 16.29 -40.54 12.99
C THR A 206 15.66 -39.34 12.24
N ALA A 207 14.84 -38.59 12.98
CA ALA A 207 14.61 -37.14 12.93
C ALA A 207 14.64 -36.38 11.58
N GLY A 208 13.55 -35.66 11.27
CA GLY A 208 13.66 -34.46 10.43
C GLY A 208 12.42 -33.92 9.73
N ASN A 209 11.36 -33.57 10.45
CA ASN A 209 10.57 -32.35 10.25
C ASN A 209 10.43 -31.85 8.78
N GLU A 210 9.57 -32.46 7.97
CA GLU A 210 9.17 -31.91 6.66
C GLU A 210 8.20 -30.73 6.83
N ASN A 211 8.73 -29.66 7.41
CA ASN A 211 8.08 -28.36 7.45
C ASN A 211 8.57 -27.52 6.28
N ARG A 212 7.66 -27.31 5.32
CA ARG A 212 7.61 -26.18 4.39
C ARG A 212 8.88 -26.02 3.53
N LYS A 213 8.76 -26.36 2.25
CA LYS A 213 9.64 -25.86 1.18
C LYS A 213 9.88 -24.36 1.40
N ARG A 214 11.02 -24.04 2.02
CA ARG A 214 11.50 -22.68 2.22
C ARG A 214 11.67 -22.14 0.81
N LYS A 215 10.79 -21.20 0.42
CA LYS A 215 11.02 -20.33 -0.75
C LYS A 215 12.44 -19.81 -0.61
N ALA A 216 13.36 -20.33 -1.43
CA ALA A 216 14.69 -19.79 -1.55
C ALA A 216 14.52 -18.30 -1.84
N ARG A 217 14.98 -17.44 -0.94
CA ARG A 217 15.13 -16.01 -1.24
C ARG A 217 16.00 -15.95 -2.49
N SER A 218 15.42 -15.54 -3.62
CA SER A 218 16.12 -15.51 -4.89
C SER A 218 17.41 -14.72 -4.73
N SER A 219 18.56 -15.35 -4.96
CA SER A 219 19.78 -14.62 -5.23
C SER A 219 19.49 -13.63 -6.37
N SER A 220 19.88 -12.37 -6.21
CA SER A 220 19.71 -11.36 -7.25
C SER A 220 20.46 -11.83 -8.50
N LYS A 221 19.75 -12.33 -9.52
CA LYS A 221 20.36 -12.84 -10.75
C LYS A 221 21.20 -11.75 -11.43
N ALA A 222 22.36 -12.14 -11.96
CA ALA A 222 23.24 -11.28 -12.75
C ALA A 222 22.54 -10.77 -14.02
N ALA A 223 22.99 -9.65 -14.58
CA ALA A 223 22.35 -9.05 -15.73
C ALA A 223 22.51 -9.94 -16.98
N ALA A 224 23.66 -10.57 -17.19
CA ALA A 224 23.85 -11.55 -18.27
C ALA A 224 22.98 -12.80 -18.09
N ALA A 225 22.72 -13.23 -16.85
CA ALA A 225 21.82 -14.36 -16.58
C ALA A 225 20.37 -14.02 -16.94
N LEU A 226 19.93 -12.79 -16.65
CA LEU A 226 18.61 -12.29 -17.07
C LEU A 226 18.51 -12.14 -18.59
N PHE A 227 19.58 -11.68 -19.25
CA PHE A 227 19.67 -11.61 -20.70
C PHE A 227 19.58 -12.99 -21.34
N PHE A 228 20.32 -13.96 -20.81
CA PHE A 228 20.25 -15.35 -21.26
C PHE A 228 18.85 -15.91 -21.10
N GLU A 229 18.27 -15.84 -19.91
CA GLU A 229 16.94 -16.37 -19.63
C GLU A 229 15.87 -15.71 -20.53
N TRP A 230 15.97 -14.39 -20.76
CA TRP A 230 15.05 -13.66 -21.62
C TRP A 230 14.94 -14.28 -23.02
N TYR A 231 16.06 -14.70 -23.61
CA TYR A 231 16.14 -15.19 -24.97
C TYR A 231 16.07 -16.72 -25.12
N THR A 232 16.51 -17.50 -24.12
CA THR A 232 16.63 -18.96 -24.23
C THR A 232 15.52 -19.74 -23.52
N LYS A 233 14.72 -19.11 -22.67
CA LYS A 233 13.64 -19.81 -21.94
C LYS A 233 12.53 -20.27 -22.90
N THR A 234 12.03 -21.49 -22.70
CA THR A 234 10.88 -22.07 -23.40
C THR A 234 9.77 -22.38 -22.39
N PRO A 235 8.56 -21.80 -22.51
CA PRO A 235 8.14 -20.71 -23.40
C PRO A 235 8.92 -19.41 -23.13
N ARG A 236 9.00 -18.53 -24.14
CA ARG A 236 9.81 -17.30 -24.02
C ARG A 236 9.29 -16.43 -22.89
N LEU A 237 10.19 -15.73 -22.20
CA LEU A 237 9.84 -14.90 -21.03
C LEU A 237 8.84 -13.79 -21.36
N TRP A 238 8.80 -13.35 -22.62
CA TRP A 238 7.80 -12.40 -23.10
C TRP A 238 6.44 -13.06 -23.45
N GLU A 239 6.39 -14.36 -23.71
CA GLU A 239 5.18 -15.12 -24.04
C GLU A 239 4.44 -15.60 -22.78
N LYS A 240 5.14 -16.27 -21.84
CA LYS A 240 4.53 -16.77 -20.59
C LYS A 240 5.47 -16.52 -19.41
N CYS A 241 4.97 -15.80 -18.41
CA CYS A 241 5.67 -15.59 -17.13
C CYS A 241 4.62 -15.28 -16.05
N ASP A 242 4.57 -16.09 -14.99
CA ASP A 242 3.59 -15.96 -13.90
C ASP A 242 3.88 -14.74 -13.00
N ASP A 243 5.15 -14.33 -12.92
CA ASP A 243 5.57 -13.15 -12.17
C ASP A 243 5.67 -11.92 -13.08
N ARG A 244 4.59 -11.13 -13.08
CA ARG A 244 4.49 -9.87 -13.82
C ARG A 244 5.57 -8.86 -13.44
N GLN A 245 5.98 -8.83 -12.16
CA GLN A 245 6.99 -7.90 -11.67
C GLN A 245 8.38 -8.31 -12.17
N TYR A 246 8.70 -9.60 -12.09
CA TYR A 246 9.94 -10.16 -12.63
C TYR A 246 10.04 -9.96 -14.15
N LYS A 247 8.97 -10.21 -14.90
CA LYS A 247 8.90 -9.97 -16.35
C LYS A 247 9.23 -8.52 -16.69
N SER A 248 8.63 -7.56 -15.98
CA SER A 248 8.86 -6.12 -16.21
C SER A 248 10.30 -5.70 -15.88
N GLN A 249 10.86 -6.19 -14.77
CA GLN A 249 12.24 -5.89 -14.39
C GLN A 249 13.25 -6.47 -15.38
N SER A 250 13.08 -7.74 -15.75
CA SER A 250 13.92 -8.40 -16.76
C SER A 250 13.84 -7.68 -18.11
N LYS A 251 12.63 -7.30 -18.56
CA LYS A 251 12.43 -6.50 -19.79
C LYS A 251 13.25 -5.20 -19.75
N GLN A 252 13.17 -4.45 -18.65
CA GLN A 252 13.87 -3.16 -18.53
C GLN A 252 15.39 -3.33 -18.50
N ILE A 253 15.89 -4.31 -17.73
CA ILE A 253 17.34 -4.58 -17.64
C ILE A 253 17.87 -5.00 -19.01
N VAL A 254 17.18 -5.92 -19.70
CA VAL A 254 17.57 -6.37 -21.05
C VAL A 254 17.54 -5.22 -22.04
N ALA A 255 16.54 -4.34 -21.98
CA ALA A 255 16.48 -3.15 -22.84
C ALA A 255 17.66 -2.19 -22.61
N PHE A 256 18.07 -1.96 -21.36
CA PHE A 256 19.26 -1.17 -21.07
C PHE A 256 20.53 -1.87 -21.56
N MET A 257 20.67 -3.19 -21.37
CA MET A 257 21.83 -3.95 -21.84
C MET A 257 22.04 -3.85 -23.36
N LYS A 258 20.95 -3.80 -24.15
CA LYS A 258 21.02 -3.63 -25.60
C LYS A 258 21.74 -2.34 -26.03
N LEU A 259 21.70 -1.29 -25.21
CA LEU A 259 22.36 0.00 -25.49
C LEU A 259 23.89 -0.07 -25.34
N PHE A 260 24.39 -1.06 -24.59
CA PHE A 260 25.82 -1.21 -24.31
C PHE A 260 26.54 -2.15 -25.28
N HIS A 261 25.88 -2.53 -26.37
CA HIS A 261 26.49 -3.41 -27.36
C HIS A 261 27.13 -2.63 -28.52
N PRO A 262 28.47 -2.58 -28.62
CA PRO A 262 29.20 -1.69 -29.52
C PRO A 262 29.23 -2.16 -30.99
N ALA A 263 28.72 -3.35 -31.34
CA ALA A 263 28.77 -3.90 -32.70
C ALA A 263 27.38 -4.09 -33.38
N GLY A 264 26.28 -3.77 -32.68
CA GLY A 264 24.93 -4.14 -33.12
C GLY A 264 24.58 -5.60 -32.78
N LEU A 265 23.35 -5.82 -32.32
CA LEU A 265 22.90 -7.09 -31.76
C LEU A 265 22.39 -8.01 -32.87
N LYS A 266 23.12 -9.08 -33.22
CA LYS A 266 22.70 -10.09 -34.21
C LYS A 266 22.37 -11.40 -33.50
N LEU A 267 21.10 -11.63 -33.19
CA LEU A 267 20.63 -12.91 -32.66
C LEU A 267 19.75 -13.61 -33.70
N ASN A 268 20.28 -14.69 -34.28
CA ASN A 268 19.49 -15.53 -35.18
C ASN A 268 18.96 -16.76 -34.42
N PRO A 269 17.63 -16.87 -34.18
CA PRO A 269 17.04 -17.99 -33.45
C PRO A 269 17.17 -19.34 -34.18
N ALA A 270 17.54 -19.35 -35.47
CA ALA A 270 17.79 -20.57 -36.25
C ALA A 270 19.25 -21.07 -36.19
N SER A 271 20.16 -20.36 -35.49
CA SER A 271 21.55 -20.77 -35.36
C SER A 271 21.71 -21.94 -34.38
N ARG A 272 22.54 -22.93 -34.73
CA ARG A 272 22.89 -24.06 -33.85
C ARG A 272 23.58 -23.61 -32.56
N ASN A 273 24.26 -22.46 -32.58
CA ASN A 273 24.99 -21.89 -31.45
C ASN A 273 24.25 -20.71 -30.80
N TYR A 274 22.92 -20.64 -30.95
CA TYR A 274 22.10 -19.53 -30.46
C TYR A 274 22.30 -19.26 -28.96
N ALA A 275 22.28 -20.29 -28.11
CA ALA A 275 22.45 -20.13 -26.67
C ALA A 275 23.84 -19.57 -26.31
N ASP A 276 24.89 -20.01 -27.00
CA ASP A 276 26.27 -19.55 -26.77
C ASP A 276 26.47 -18.11 -27.24
N ASP A 277 25.85 -17.74 -28.37
CA ASP A 277 25.84 -16.36 -28.86
C ASP A 277 25.08 -15.43 -27.90
N VAL A 278 23.92 -15.85 -27.39
CA VAL A 278 23.17 -15.10 -26.37
C VAL A 278 24.03 -14.89 -25.13
N LEU A 279 24.71 -15.93 -24.65
CA LEU A 279 25.53 -15.87 -23.43
C LEU A 279 26.74 -14.95 -23.62
N ARG A 280 27.42 -15.03 -24.77
CA ARG A 280 28.56 -14.17 -25.11
C ARG A 280 28.15 -12.71 -25.25
N ILE A 281 27.05 -12.43 -25.96
CA ILE A 281 26.51 -11.07 -26.14
C ILE A 281 26.06 -10.50 -24.79
N GLY A 282 25.38 -11.31 -23.97
CA GLY A 282 24.91 -10.93 -22.64
C GLY A 282 26.06 -10.54 -21.70
N ARG A 283 27.13 -11.34 -21.64
CA ARG A 283 28.33 -11.03 -20.83
C ARG A 283 29.03 -9.76 -21.27
N LEU A 284 29.25 -9.61 -22.58
CA LEU A 284 29.89 -8.41 -23.13
C LEU A 284 29.07 -7.15 -22.86
N ALA A 285 27.74 -7.23 -22.97
CA ALA A 285 26.85 -6.12 -22.65
C ALA A 285 26.86 -5.77 -21.14
N GLU A 286 26.93 -6.79 -20.27
CA GLU A 286 27.03 -6.60 -18.82
C GLU A 286 28.34 -5.93 -18.42
N GLU A 287 29.47 -6.37 -18.99
CA GLU A 287 30.80 -5.78 -18.75
C GLU A 287 30.84 -4.31 -19.16
N ASN A 288 30.42 -3.99 -20.39
CA ASN A 288 30.38 -2.61 -20.90
C ASN A 288 29.45 -1.70 -20.09
N MET A 289 28.33 -2.24 -19.60
CA MET A 289 27.40 -1.52 -18.74
C MET A 289 28.05 -1.20 -17.39
N PHE A 290 28.74 -2.17 -16.78
CA PHE A 290 29.40 -1.96 -15.49
C PHE A 290 30.65 -1.10 -15.58
N GLU A 291 31.41 -1.16 -16.68
CA GLU A 291 32.51 -0.24 -16.94
C GLU A 291 32.01 1.21 -16.97
N PHE A 292 30.92 1.45 -17.71
CA PHE A 292 30.27 2.76 -17.77
C PHE A 292 29.73 3.25 -16.42
N MET A 293 29.20 2.34 -15.60
CA MET A 293 28.79 2.67 -14.22
C MET A 293 30.00 2.95 -13.31
N GLY A 294 31.09 2.20 -13.49
CA GLY A 294 32.34 2.34 -12.76
C GLY A 294 32.99 3.71 -12.97
N ILE A 295 33.01 4.20 -14.21
CA ILE A 295 33.47 5.56 -14.56
C ILE A 295 32.70 6.65 -13.77
N ARG A 296 31.46 6.35 -13.36
CA ARG A 296 30.58 7.28 -12.61
C ARG A 296 30.57 7.02 -11.10
N GLY A 297 31.48 6.18 -10.59
CA GLY A 297 31.59 5.87 -9.16
C GLY A 297 30.45 5.00 -8.61
N ILE A 298 29.69 4.33 -9.48
CA ILE A 298 28.55 3.51 -9.08
C ILE A 298 29.02 2.07 -8.81
N LYS A 299 28.80 1.59 -7.57
CA LYS A 299 29.11 0.20 -7.19
C LYS A 299 28.24 -0.80 -7.96
N ARG A 300 28.84 -1.95 -8.34
CA ARG A 300 28.15 -3.06 -9.01
C ARG A 300 27.01 -3.58 -8.15
N ASN A 301 25.80 -3.58 -8.71
CA ASN A 301 24.58 -4.10 -8.09
C ASN A 301 23.88 -5.06 -9.05
N PHE A 302 22.99 -5.89 -8.52
CA PHE A 302 22.23 -6.88 -9.29
C PHE A 302 20.71 -6.71 -9.10
N GLY A 303 19.92 -7.20 -10.06
CA GLY A 303 18.45 -7.20 -10.00
C GLY A 303 17.83 -5.82 -9.79
N THR A 304 17.03 -5.66 -8.73
CA THR A 304 16.28 -4.41 -8.43
C THR A 304 17.19 -3.22 -8.13
N GLY A 305 18.36 -3.45 -7.50
CA GLY A 305 19.34 -2.41 -7.20
C GLY A 305 19.98 -1.84 -8.47
N LEU A 306 20.33 -2.71 -9.41
CA LEU A 306 20.84 -2.34 -10.74
C LEU A 306 19.82 -1.46 -11.48
N LEU A 307 18.56 -1.89 -11.50
CA LEU A 307 17.50 -1.17 -12.21
C LEU A 307 17.24 0.22 -11.61
N LYS A 308 17.34 0.37 -10.28
CA LYS A 308 17.21 1.68 -9.62
C LYS A 308 18.31 2.63 -10.07
N GLN A 309 19.56 2.16 -10.15
CA GLN A 309 20.69 2.97 -10.62
C GLN A 309 20.56 3.33 -12.10
N LEU A 310 20.16 2.37 -12.95
CA LEU A 310 19.89 2.63 -14.37
C LEU A 310 18.81 3.70 -14.57
N ARG A 311 17.73 3.68 -13.78
CA ARG A 311 16.67 4.71 -13.86
C ARG A 311 17.16 6.10 -13.43
N VAL A 312 18.03 6.18 -12.42
CA VAL A 312 18.62 7.45 -11.99
C VAL A 312 19.50 8.02 -13.10
N LEU A 313 20.35 7.18 -13.70
CA LEU A 313 21.19 7.56 -14.85
C LEU A 313 20.39 7.97 -16.08
N HIS A 314 19.21 7.38 -16.28
CA HIS A 314 18.29 7.78 -17.34
C HIS A 314 17.71 9.17 -17.08
N ARG A 315 17.25 9.45 -15.85
CA ARG A 315 16.70 10.76 -15.47
C ARG A 315 17.73 11.88 -15.54
N SER A 316 19.00 11.59 -15.26
CA SER A 316 20.09 12.55 -15.43
C SER A 316 20.52 12.75 -16.90
N GLY A 317 19.81 12.15 -17.87
CA GLY A 317 20.09 12.31 -19.30
C GLY A 317 21.35 11.60 -19.78
N ALA A 318 21.96 10.79 -18.92
CA ALA A 318 23.33 10.36 -19.09
C ALA A 318 23.50 9.19 -20.08
N PHE A 319 22.40 8.70 -20.66
CA PHE A 319 22.34 7.72 -21.75
C PHE A 319 22.06 8.33 -23.13
N LYS A 320 21.87 9.65 -23.24
CA LYS A 320 21.45 10.33 -24.49
C LYS A 320 22.33 10.00 -25.70
N GLN A 321 23.65 10.00 -25.54
CA GLN A 321 24.59 9.62 -26.62
C GLN A 321 24.45 8.14 -27.03
N ARG A 322 24.36 7.23 -26.06
CA ARG A 322 24.16 5.79 -26.35
C ARG A 322 22.81 5.51 -27.01
N PHE A 323 21.79 6.32 -26.72
CA PHE A 323 20.50 6.24 -27.42
C PHE A 323 20.61 6.67 -28.88
N GLN A 324 21.31 7.76 -29.15
CA GLN A 324 21.56 8.22 -30.52
C GLN A 324 22.36 7.17 -31.30
N ASP A 325 23.43 6.63 -30.70
CA ASP A 325 24.22 5.55 -31.31
C ASP A 325 23.36 4.29 -31.57
N TYR A 326 22.47 3.94 -30.64
CA TYR A 326 21.56 2.82 -30.82
C TYR A 326 20.58 3.05 -31.97
N GLN A 327 19.98 4.24 -32.09
CA GLN A 327 19.09 4.59 -33.21
C GLN A 327 19.82 4.55 -34.56
N ILE A 328 21.07 5.03 -34.62
CA ILE A 328 21.92 4.94 -35.82
C ILE A 328 22.19 3.47 -36.18
N ARG A 329 22.38 2.59 -35.19
CA ARG A 329 22.60 1.15 -35.45
C ARG A 329 21.35 0.41 -35.91
N VAL A 330 20.18 0.81 -35.41
CA VAL A 330 18.88 0.28 -35.86
C VAL A 330 18.65 0.65 -37.34
N THR A 331 18.87 1.92 -37.70
CA THR A 331 18.71 2.40 -39.09
C THR A 331 19.73 1.80 -40.05
N THR A 332 20.95 1.51 -39.59
CA THR A 332 21.99 0.84 -40.40
C THR A 332 21.79 -0.68 -40.55
N THR A 333 20.64 -1.25 -40.14
CA THR A 333 20.29 -2.70 -40.22
C THR A 333 21.27 -3.67 -39.53
N LYS A 334 22.05 -3.20 -38.56
CA LYS A 334 23.01 -4.04 -37.81
C LYS A 334 22.39 -4.77 -36.60
N ILE A 335 21.07 -4.68 -36.41
CA ILE A 335 20.36 -5.27 -35.27
C ILE A 335 19.28 -6.25 -35.77
N VAL A 336 19.48 -7.54 -35.49
CA VAL A 336 18.48 -8.61 -35.66
C VAL A 336 18.10 -9.07 -34.26
N ASP A 337 17.01 -8.50 -33.74
CA ASP A 337 16.47 -8.81 -32.42
C ASP A 337 15.24 -9.72 -32.56
N PRO A 338 15.25 -10.95 -32.02
CA PRO A 338 14.10 -11.85 -32.09
C PRO A 338 12.98 -11.47 -31.11
N ALA A 339 13.20 -10.44 -30.27
CA ALA A 339 12.17 -9.93 -29.37
C ALA A 339 11.20 -9.00 -30.13
N PRO A 340 9.87 -9.18 -29.99
CA PRO A 340 8.87 -8.44 -30.75
C PRO A 340 8.84 -6.95 -30.38
N ASP A 341 8.40 -6.08 -31.31
CA ASP A 341 8.49 -4.61 -31.18
C ASP A 341 7.83 -4.04 -29.92
N HIS A 342 6.77 -4.66 -29.41
CA HIS A 342 6.13 -4.25 -28.14
C HIS A 342 7.01 -4.48 -26.89
N THR A 343 8.11 -5.23 -27.02
CA THR A 343 9.12 -5.39 -25.98
C THR A 343 10.24 -4.35 -26.06
N LYS A 344 10.34 -3.62 -27.18
CA LYS A 344 11.25 -2.48 -27.30
C LYS A 344 10.66 -1.35 -26.48
N ILE A 345 11.48 -0.76 -25.60
CA ILE A 345 11.06 0.43 -24.86
C ILE A 345 11.10 1.56 -25.88
N THR A 346 9.94 2.11 -26.24
CA THR A 346 9.85 3.44 -26.83
C THR A 346 10.37 4.42 -25.79
N TYR A 347 11.51 5.02 -26.08
CA TYR A 347 12.17 6.01 -25.23
C TYR A 347 11.56 7.38 -25.39
#